data_AF-A0A831P109-F1
#
_entry.id   AF-A0A831P109-F1
#
_cell.length_a   1.000
_cell.length_b   1.000
_cell.length_c   1.000
_cell.angle_alpha   90.00
_cell.angle_beta   90.00
_cell.angle_gamma   90.00
#
_symmetry.space_group_name_H-M   'P 1'
#
loop_
_entity.id
_entity.type
_entity.pdbx_description
1 polymer ?
#
loop_
_entity_poly.entity_id
_entity_poly.type
_entity_poly.pdbx_seq_one_letter_code
_entity_poly.pdbx_strand_id
1 'polypeptide(L)'
;MKAKIYFPDGHLEKPIWDALTIAGYRLSKSERGYLIDVDHPNIIFKQVRPQIMPFYVEMGKGDGGFTGEDILRNWSLKRKLENVEVLARLPLRPTRLVVAVSEDVYPDVNSIEDFKRVISDKKVFIASEFPEIAKMYAEEHGLNAVVFDPIGKTEASLLPPMPEADLIIEITEFGTTLKENKCRIIDVVMDSVYSVFIANKKSLRERTKKEVMLNLLTDLREVIESRNLVSLFFNVPVEDDLKRIISYLTSEGFDPTVSPLAKGGAAIHIILEKTKVKFLKPIIRNMGAKRIATAPVITFGD
;
A
#
# COMPACT_ATOMS: atom_id res chain seq x y z
N MET A 1 4.31 -7.27 -28.60
CA MET A 1 2.88 -7.20 -28.19
C MET A 1 2.78 -6.21 -27.03
N LYS A 2 1.68 -5.47 -26.89
CA LYS A 2 1.46 -4.61 -25.72
C LYS A 2 0.97 -5.44 -24.53
N ALA A 3 1.40 -5.10 -23.31
CA ALA A 3 0.87 -5.61 -22.06
C ALA A 3 -0.36 -4.80 -21.65
N LYS A 4 -1.51 -5.46 -21.52
CA LYS A 4 -2.74 -4.85 -21.01
C LYS A 4 -2.78 -5.00 -19.49
N ILE A 5 -2.62 -3.90 -18.78
CA ILE A 5 -2.54 -3.85 -17.32
C ILE A 5 -3.79 -3.14 -16.78
N TYR A 6 -4.44 -3.75 -15.79
CA TYR A 6 -5.57 -3.14 -15.11
C TYR A 6 -5.08 -2.13 -14.07
N PHE A 7 -5.59 -0.91 -14.19
CA PHE A 7 -5.33 0.19 -13.28
C PHE A 7 -6.52 0.31 -12.31
N PRO A 8 -6.32 0.43 -11.00
CA PRO A 8 -7.43 0.44 -10.06
C PRO A 8 -8.13 1.80 -10.06
N ASP A 9 -9.44 1.78 -9.79
CA ASP A 9 -10.16 2.96 -9.33
C ASP A 9 -10.14 3.02 -7.78
N GLY A 10 -10.75 4.07 -7.22
CA GLY A 10 -10.90 4.22 -5.77
C GLY A 10 -9.58 4.52 -5.05
N HIS A 11 -9.41 3.93 -3.86
CA HIS A 11 -8.33 4.31 -2.93
C HIS A 11 -6.92 3.95 -3.42
N LEU A 12 -6.77 2.94 -4.29
CA LEU A 12 -5.49 2.56 -4.88
C LEU A 12 -5.09 3.40 -6.09
N GLU A 13 -6.04 4.11 -6.71
CA GLU A 13 -5.79 4.85 -7.96
C GLU A 13 -4.72 5.92 -7.76
N LYS A 14 -4.95 6.85 -6.82
CA LYS A 14 -4.05 7.99 -6.59
C LYS A 14 -2.65 7.57 -6.16
N PRO A 15 -2.45 6.64 -5.19
CA PRO A 15 -1.12 6.18 -4.81
C PRO A 15 -0.29 5.60 -5.96
N ILE A 16 -0.92 4.86 -6.90
CA ILE A 16 -0.25 4.29 -8.07
C ILE A 16 0.00 5.36 -9.12
N TRP A 17 -0.99 6.21 -9.38
CA TRP A 17 -0.87 7.34 -10.32
C TRP A 17 0.29 8.26 -9.94
N ASP A 18 0.34 8.67 -8.67
CA ASP A 18 1.38 9.52 -8.14
C ASP A 18 2.75 8.82 -8.25
N ALA A 19 2.82 7.53 -7.93
CA ALA A 19 4.07 6.77 -8.02
C ALA A 19 4.61 6.70 -9.45
N LEU A 20 3.76 6.38 -10.44
CA LEU A 20 4.16 6.35 -11.84
C LEU A 20 4.52 7.74 -12.37
N THR A 21 3.79 8.77 -11.96
CA THR A 21 4.12 10.16 -12.34
C THR A 21 5.51 10.55 -11.83
N ILE A 22 5.85 10.18 -10.59
CA ILE A 22 7.17 10.41 -9.99
C ILE A 22 8.25 9.60 -10.72
N ALA A 23 7.94 8.38 -11.15
CA ALA A 23 8.81 7.55 -11.98
C ALA A 23 8.98 8.07 -13.43
N GLY A 24 8.32 9.17 -13.80
CA GLY A 24 8.48 9.83 -15.10
C GLY A 24 7.46 9.45 -16.17
N TYR A 25 6.43 8.66 -15.83
CA TYR A 25 5.34 8.34 -16.75
C TYR A 25 4.38 9.53 -16.90
N ARG A 26 3.99 9.86 -18.13
CA ARG A 26 2.92 10.82 -18.39
C ARG A 26 1.60 10.09 -18.53
N LEU A 27 0.73 10.30 -17.55
CA LEU A 27 -0.60 9.69 -17.50
C LEU A 27 -1.68 10.71 -17.81
N SER A 28 -2.69 10.32 -18.58
CA SER A 28 -3.91 11.11 -18.75
C SER A 28 -5.14 10.22 -18.86
N LYS A 29 -6.29 10.71 -18.36
CA LYS A 29 -7.55 9.99 -18.50
C LYS A 29 -8.19 10.33 -19.84
N SER A 30 -8.63 9.31 -20.57
CA SER A 30 -9.52 9.52 -21.73
C SER A 30 -10.81 10.22 -21.30
N GLU A 31 -11.52 10.89 -22.24
CA GLU A 31 -12.81 11.56 -21.96
C GLU A 31 -13.86 10.65 -21.30
N ARG A 32 -13.82 9.34 -21.61
CA ARG A 32 -14.72 8.33 -21.02
C ARG A 32 -14.16 7.70 -19.74
N GLY A 33 -12.95 8.05 -19.30
CA GLY A 33 -12.32 7.62 -18.05
C GLY A 33 -11.81 6.16 -18.01
N TYR A 34 -12.24 5.27 -18.91
CA TYR A 34 -11.91 3.84 -18.84
C TYR A 34 -10.51 3.46 -19.32
N LEU A 35 -9.91 4.27 -20.19
CA LEU A 35 -8.53 4.11 -20.64
C LEU A 35 -7.68 5.21 -20.03
N ILE A 36 -6.55 4.80 -19.48
CA ILE A 36 -5.50 5.70 -19.02
C ILE A 36 -4.43 5.67 -20.09
N ASP A 37 -4.24 6.81 -20.73
CA ASP A 37 -3.16 6.99 -21.69
C ASP A 37 -1.83 7.06 -20.93
N VAL A 38 -0.80 6.48 -21.53
CA VAL A 38 0.56 6.44 -20.98
C VAL A 38 1.55 6.55 -22.14
N ASP A 39 2.60 7.34 -21.95
CA ASP A 39 3.67 7.51 -22.93
C ASP A 39 4.66 6.33 -22.98
N HIS A 40 4.11 5.10 -22.99
CA HIS A 40 4.88 3.86 -23.08
C HIS A 40 4.35 2.96 -24.21
N PRO A 41 5.18 2.60 -25.22
CA PRO A 41 4.71 1.96 -26.45
C PRO A 41 4.12 0.56 -26.23
N ASN A 42 4.55 -0.12 -25.16
CA ASN A 42 4.17 -1.50 -24.86
C ASN A 42 3.20 -1.66 -23.68
N ILE A 43 2.65 -0.57 -23.12
CA ILE A 43 1.66 -0.65 -22.04
C ILE A 43 0.31 -0.16 -22.53
N ILE A 44 -0.76 -0.82 -22.08
CA ILE A 44 -2.13 -0.31 -22.15
C ILE A 44 -2.70 -0.36 -20.73
N PHE A 45 -3.02 0.80 -20.16
CA PHE A 45 -3.75 0.85 -18.90
C PHE A 45 -5.25 0.94 -19.14
N LYS A 46 -5.98 0.04 -18.50
CA LYS A 46 -7.45 0.08 -18.46
C LYS A 46 -7.91 0.18 -17.02
N GLN A 47 -8.67 1.22 -16.71
CA GLN A 47 -9.25 1.39 -15.39
C GLN A 47 -10.34 0.33 -15.14
N VAL A 48 -10.24 -0.37 -14.01
CA VAL A 48 -11.16 -1.43 -13.58
C VAL A 48 -11.25 -1.43 -12.05
N ARG A 49 -12.41 -1.79 -11.50
CA ARG A 49 -12.56 -2.02 -10.05
C ARG A 49 -11.62 -3.11 -9.55
N PRO A 50 -10.80 -2.87 -8.51
CA PRO A 50 -9.90 -3.87 -7.93
C PRO A 50 -10.58 -5.22 -7.67
N GLN A 51 -11.84 -5.20 -7.21
CA GLN A 51 -12.63 -6.36 -6.80
C GLN A 51 -12.87 -7.37 -7.93
N ILE A 52 -12.78 -7.00 -9.22
CA ILE A 52 -12.98 -7.93 -10.34
C ILE A 52 -11.67 -8.30 -11.05
N MET A 53 -10.56 -7.64 -10.73
CA MET A 53 -9.30 -7.82 -11.45
C MET A 53 -8.74 -9.25 -11.36
N PRO A 54 -8.72 -9.94 -10.19
CA PRO A 54 -8.21 -11.31 -10.13
C PRO A 54 -8.92 -12.23 -11.11
N PHE A 55 -10.24 -12.09 -11.26
CA PHE A 55 -11.02 -12.86 -12.22
C PHE A 55 -10.67 -12.53 -13.67
N TYR A 56 -10.52 -11.25 -14.03
CA TYR A 56 -10.14 -10.89 -15.40
C TYR A 56 -8.73 -11.31 -15.79
N VAL A 57 -7.78 -11.26 -14.83
CA VAL A 57 -6.42 -11.76 -15.03
C VAL A 57 -6.45 -13.28 -15.15
N GLU A 58 -7.20 -14.00 -14.30
CA GLU A 58 -7.39 -15.45 -14.40
C GLU A 58 -7.93 -15.88 -15.77
N MET A 59 -8.93 -15.17 -16.28
CA MET A 59 -9.54 -15.42 -17.60
C MET A 59 -8.68 -14.97 -18.80
N GLY A 60 -7.48 -14.44 -18.57
CA GLY A 60 -6.58 -13.96 -19.62
C GLY A 60 -7.12 -12.75 -20.39
N LYS A 61 -8.06 -11.99 -19.82
CA LYS A 61 -8.58 -10.76 -20.43
C LYS A 61 -7.64 -9.57 -20.26
N GLY A 62 -6.73 -9.63 -19.29
CA GLY A 62 -5.62 -8.71 -19.08
C GLY A 62 -4.37 -9.50 -18.68
N ASP A 63 -3.21 -8.87 -18.84
CA ASP A 63 -1.90 -9.46 -18.58
C ASP A 63 -1.46 -9.29 -17.12
N GLY A 64 -1.92 -8.21 -16.47
CA GLY A 64 -1.73 -7.98 -15.04
C GLY A 64 -2.60 -6.86 -14.49
N GLY A 65 -2.42 -6.50 -13.23
CA GLY A 65 -3.16 -5.41 -12.59
C GLY A 65 -2.83 -5.21 -11.12
N PHE A 66 -3.19 -4.04 -10.59
CA PHE A 66 -3.00 -3.69 -9.19
C PHE A 66 -4.29 -3.90 -8.38
N THR A 67 -4.21 -4.70 -7.32
CA THR A 67 -5.35 -5.01 -6.44
C THR A 67 -4.88 -5.14 -4.98
N GLY A 68 -5.76 -5.52 -4.07
CA GLY A 68 -5.43 -5.80 -2.67
C GLY A 68 -5.25 -7.30 -2.38
N GLU A 69 -4.45 -7.64 -1.37
CA GLU A 69 -4.31 -9.03 -0.88
C GLU A 69 -5.61 -9.61 -0.33
N ASP A 70 -6.41 -8.78 0.34
CA ASP A 70 -7.77 -9.07 0.79
C ASP A 70 -8.68 -9.47 -0.38
N ILE A 71 -8.66 -8.72 -1.47
CA ILE A 71 -9.43 -9.02 -2.69
C ILE A 71 -8.95 -10.32 -3.31
N LEU A 72 -7.63 -10.52 -3.41
CA LEU A 72 -7.07 -11.74 -3.95
C LEU A 72 -7.46 -12.96 -3.09
N ARG A 73 -7.34 -12.86 -1.76
CA ARG A 73 -7.74 -13.90 -0.81
C ARG A 73 -9.23 -14.22 -0.94
N ASN A 74 -10.09 -13.21 -1.02
CA ASN A 74 -11.53 -13.39 -1.19
C ASN A 74 -11.86 -14.15 -2.49
N TRP A 75 -11.17 -13.85 -3.60
CA TRP A 75 -11.33 -14.62 -4.84
C TRP A 75 -10.78 -16.04 -4.75
N SER A 76 -9.65 -16.25 -4.07
CA SER A 76 -9.07 -17.57 -3.87
C SER A 76 -9.97 -18.49 -3.04
N LEU A 77 -10.73 -17.95 -2.08
CA LEU A 77 -11.76 -18.68 -1.35
C LEU A 77 -12.97 -19.01 -2.26
N LYS A 78 -13.34 -18.10 -3.15
CA LYS A 78 -14.46 -18.29 -4.10
C LYS A 78 -14.16 -19.35 -5.16
N ARG A 79 -12.93 -19.37 -5.69
CA ARG A 79 -12.52 -20.25 -6.78
C ARG A 79 -11.00 -20.38 -6.88
N LYS A 80 -10.57 -21.44 -7.56
CA LYS A 80 -9.16 -21.63 -7.91
C LYS A 80 -8.69 -20.57 -8.92
N LEU A 81 -7.58 -19.89 -8.61
CA LEU A 81 -6.91 -18.92 -9.47
C LEU A 81 -5.60 -19.52 -10.02
N GLU A 82 -5.71 -20.47 -10.96
CA GLU A 82 -4.55 -21.22 -11.44
C GLU A 82 -3.60 -20.41 -12.30
N ASN A 83 -4.12 -19.41 -13.02
CA ASN A 83 -3.39 -18.58 -13.96
C ASN A 83 -3.00 -17.22 -13.37
N VAL A 84 -3.30 -16.93 -12.11
CA VAL A 84 -2.86 -15.70 -11.43
C VAL A 84 -1.56 -15.96 -10.66
N GLU A 85 -0.62 -15.03 -10.75
CA GLU A 85 0.63 -15.01 -9.99
C GLU A 85 0.83 -13.61 -9.38
N VAL A 86 1.24 -13.54 -8.12
CA VAL A 86 1.60 -12.29 -7.46
C VAL A 86 3.06 -11.98 -7.80
N LEU A 87 3.31 -10.92 -8.56
CA LEU A 87 4.68 -10.50 -8.91
C LEU A 87 5.30 -9.57 -7.88
N ALA A 88 4.46 -8.80 -7.18
CA ALA A 88 4.92 -7.83 -6.20
C ALA A 88 3.88 -7.59 -5.12
N ARG A 89 4.35 -7.43 -3.88
CA ARG A 89 3.70 -6.63 -2.86
C ARG A 89 4.18 -5.19 -2.99
N LEU A 90 3.25 -4.26 -2.92
CA LEU A 90 3.47 -2.82 -3.05
C LEU A 90 3.03 -2.16 -1.73
N PRO A 91 3.96 -1.73 -0.87
CA PRO A 91 3.63 -1.14 0.43
C PRO A 91 3.21 0.34 0.28
N LEU A 92 2.22 0.60 -0.59
CA LEU A 92 1.75 1.94 -0.88
C LEU A 92 1.11 2.58 0.34
N ARG A 93 0.32 1.81 1.09
CA ARG A 93 -0.20 2.03 2.46
C ARG A 93 -0.70 0.70 3.03
N PRO A 94 -0.04 0.08 4.01
CA PRO A 94 -0.55 -1.14 4.63
C PRO A 94 -1.85 -0.84 5.39
N THR A 95 -2.82 -1.72 5.25
CA THR A 95 -4.11 -1.67 5.95
C THR A 95 -4.31 -2.92 6.79
N ARG A 96 -5.43 -3.00 7.50
CA ARG A 96 -5.87 -4.19 8.24
C ARG A 96 -7.31 -4.50 7.87
N LEU A 97 -7.62 -5.78 7.73
CA LEU A 97 -8.99 -6.24 7.57
C LEU A 97 -9.53 -6.58 8.97
N VAL A 98 -10.49 -5.81 9.44
CA VAL A 98 -10.95 -5.83 10.83
C VAL A 98 -12.40 -6.22 10.94
N VAL A 99 -12.77 -6.73 12.11
CA VAL A 99 -14.17 -6.97 12.49
C VAL A 99 -14.60 -5.89 13.46
N ALA A 100 -15.73 -5.25 13.19
CA ALA A 100 -16.26 -4.19 14.04
C ALA A 100 -17.76 -4.33 14.33
N VAL A 101 -18.15 -3.77 15.48
CA VAL A 101 -19.54 -3.68 15.97
C VAL A 101 -19.91 -2.24 16.28
N SER A 102 -21.20 -1.93 16.34
CA SER A 102 -21.69 -0.65 16.83
C SER A 102 -21.53 -0.53 18.34
N GLU A 103 -20.88 0.53 18.82
CA GLU A 103 -20.77 0.81 20.27
C GLU A 103 -22.12 1.16 20.91
N ASP A 104 -23.04 1.73 20.13
CA ASP A 104 -24.36 2.11 20.64
C ASP A 104 -25.29 0.88 20.78
N VAL A 105 -25.10 -0.17 19.96
CA VAL A 105 -25.88 -1.42 20.01
C VAL A 105 -25.24 -2.46 20.95
N TYR A 106 -23.91 -2.53 20.96
CA TYR A 106 -23.12 -3.50 21.73
C TYR A 106 -22.10 -2.80 22.64
N PRO A 107 -22.54 -2.02 23.64
CA PRO A 107 -21.67 -1.17 24.45
C PRO A 107 -20.59 -1.96 25.20
N ASP A 108 -20.90 -3.18 25.65
CA ASP A 108 -20.02 -4.01 26.48
C ASP A 108 -19.17 -5.02 25.69
N VAL A 109 -19.26 -5.03 24.35
CA VAL A 109 -18.53 -5.99 23.50
C VAL A 109 -17.16 -5.42 23.13
N ASN A 110 -16.08 -6.07 23.57
CA ASN A 110 -14.71 -5.64 23.27
C ASN A 110 -13.91 -6.69 22.48
N SER A 111 -14.40 -7.92 22.39
CA SER A 111 -13.82 -8.99 21.56
C SER A 111 -14.87 -9.83 20.84
N ILE A 112 -14.44 -10.69 19.91
CA ILE A 112 -15.32 -11.67 19.27
C ILE A 112 -15.94 -12.66 20.28
N GLU A 113 -15.23 -13.00 21.36
CA GLU A 113 -15.77 -13.84 22.44
C GLU A 113 -16.86 -13.12 23.23
N ASP A 114 -16.71 -11.82 23.50
CA ASP A 114 -17.77 -11.01 24.10
C ASP A 114 -19.01 -11.01 23.21
N PHE A 115 -18.82 -10.78 21.91
CA PHE A 115 -19.90 -10.76 20.94
C PHE A 115 -20.66 -12.08 20.92
N LYS A 116 -19.95 -13.21 20.89
CA LYS A 116 -20.54 -14.56 20.93
C LYS A 116 -21.39 -14.80 22.17
N ARG A 117 -20.95 -14.29 23.33
CA ARG A 117 -21.72 -14.39 24.59
C ARG A 117 -23.02 -13.59 24.52
N VAL A 118 -23.00 -12.39 23.94
CA VAL A 118 -24.17 -11.51 23.84
C VAL A 118 -25.16 -12.01 22.78
N ILE A 119 -24.67 -12.50 21.64
CA ILE A 119 -25.52 -12.93 20.53
C ILE A 119 -26.15 -14.32 20.77
N SER A 120 -25.48 -15.18 21.56
CA SER A 120 -25.90 -16.56 21.83
C SER A 120 -26.18 -17.32 20.51
N ASP A 121 -27.38 -17.86 20.33
CA ASP A 121 -27.78 -18.63 19.14
C ASP A 121 -28.50 -17.78 18.08
N LYS A 122 -28.56 -16.46 18.26
CA LYS A 122 -29.23 -15.58 17.30
C LYS A 122 -28.51 -15.60 15.96
N LYS A 123 -29.32 -15.43 14.91
CA LYS A 123 -28.80 -15.24 13.56
C LYS A 123 -28.06 -13.91 13.49
N VAL A 124 -26.84 -13.94 12.96
CA VAL A 124 -25.94 -12.79 12.84
C VAL A 124 -25.95 -12.27 11.41
N PHE A 125 -26.04 -10.97 11.22
CA PHE A 125 -25.92 -10.32 9.92
C PHE A 125 -24.54 -9.66 9.81
N ILE A 126 -23.76 -10.07 8.81
CA ILE A 126 -22.40 -9.58 8.57
C ILE A 126 -22.37 -8.84 7.24
N ALA A 127 -22.09 -7.53 7.28
CA ALA A 127 -21.88 -6.72 6.10
C ALA A 127 -20.39 -6.68 5.72
N SER A 128 -20.06 -7.03 4.47
CA SER A 128 -18.68 -6.97 3.96
C SER A 128 -18.61 -6.97 2.43
N GLU A 129 -17.69 -6.17 1.87
CA GLU A 129 -17.28 -6.27 0.46
C GLU A 129 -16.48 -7.56 0.17
N PHE A 130 -16.12 -8.34 1.21
CA PHE A 130 -15.34 -9.58 1.13
C PHE A 130 -16.17 -10.80 1.56
N PRO A 131 -17.23 -11.16 0.82
CA PRO A 131 -18.22 -12.13 1.30
C PRO A 131 -17.65 -13.51 1.59
N GLU A 132 -16.63 -13.98 0.87
CA GLU A 132 -16.05 -15.30 1.14
C GLU A 132 -15.13 -15.28 2.36
N ILE A 133 -14.41 -14.17 2.60
CA ILE A 133 -13.66 -13.99 3.85
C ILE A 133 -14.62 -13.92 5.03
N ALA A 134 -15.74 -13.20 4.89
CA ALA A 134 -16.73 -13.09 5.97
C ALA A 134 -17.43 -14.41 6.30
N LYS A 135 -17.73 -15.24 5.29
CA LYS A 135 -18.24 -16.60 5.53
C LYS A 135 -17.22 -17.47 6.24
N MET A 136 -15.97 -17.48 5.76
CA MET A 136 -14.86 -18.21 6.39
C MET A 136 -14.69 -17.78 7.86
N TYR A 137 -14.69 -16.47 8.14
CA TYR A 137 -14.59 -15.95 9.49
C TYR A 137 -15.77 -16.38 10.38
N ALA A 138 -16.99 -16.35 9.86
CA ALA A 138 -18.18 -16.79 10.58
C ALA A 138 -18.12 -18.29 10.91
N GLU A 139 -17.68 -19.13 9.97
CA GLU A 139 -17.49 -20.57 10.16
C GLU A 139 -16.41 -20.85 11.21
N GLU A 140 -15.25 -20.18 11.12
CA GLU A 140 -14.13 -20.30 12.08
C GLU A 140 -14.57 -19.96 13.52
N HIS A 141 -15.47 -18.99 13.68
CA HIS A 141 -15.98 -18.56 14.98
C HIS A 141 -17.29 -19.24 15.40
N GLY A 142 -17.86 -20.12 14.59
CA GLY A 142 -19.11 -20.81 14.88
C GLY A 142 -20.33 -19.89 14.95
N LEU A 143 -20.37 -18.83 14.13
CA LEU A 143 -21.49 -17.90 14.06
C LEU A 143 -22.56 -18.39 13.07
N ASN A 144 -23.83 -18.37 13.48
CA ASN A 144 -24.96 -18.59 12.57
C ASN A 144 -25.23 -17.33 11.73
N ALA A 145 -24.39 -17.11 10.71
CA ALA A 145 -24.32 -15.84 10.00
C ALA A 145 -25.00 -15.83 8.62
N VAL A 146 -25.57 -14.68 8.27
CA VAL A 146 -25.89 -14.27 6.89
C VAL A 146 -24.93 -13.17 6.50
N VAL A 147 -24.18 -13.42 5.44
CA VAL A 147 -23.22 -12.46 4.88
C VAL A 147 -23.86 -11.76 3.69
N PHE A 148 -23.73 -10.44 3.63
CA PHE A 148 -24.14 -9.65 2.48
C PHE A 148 -23.14 -8.54 2.17
N ASP A 149 -23.09 -8.14 0.90
CA ASP A 149 -22.33 -6.98 0.43
C ASP A 149 -23.26 -5.76 0.49
N PRO A 150 -22.93 -4.71 1.26
CA PRO A 150 -23.77 -3.51 1.37
C PRO A 150 -23.75 -2.65 0.09
N ILE A 151 -22.88 -2.93 -0.88
CA ILE A 151 -22.72 -2.17 -2.13
C ILE A 151 -22.53 -0.67 -1.83
N GLY A 152 -21.50 -0.36 -1.04
CA GLY A 152 -21.25 1.01 -0.58
C GLY A 152 -20.50 1.06 0.73
N LYS A 153 -20.85 2.04 1.57
CA LYS A 153 -20.22 2.26 2.87
C LYS A 153 -20.59 1.15 3.85
N THR A 154 -19.66 0.25 4.14
CA THR A 154 -19.91 -0.89 5.03
C THR A 154 -20.28 -0.43 6.43
N GLU A 155 -19.60 0.61 6.94
CA GLU A 155 -19.80 1.14 8.28
C GLU A 155 -21.22 1.64 8.54
N ALA A 156 -21.93 2.08 7.49
CA ALA A 156 -23.31 2.54 7.59
C ALA A 156 -24.26 1.44 8.09
N SER A 157 -23.95 0.17 7.80
CA SER A 157 -24.78 -0.99 8.20
C SER A 157 -24.81 -1.21 9.72
N LEU A 158 -23.90 -0.58 10.48
CA LEU A 158 -23.86 -0.67 11.94
C LEU A 158 -24.57 0.50 12.64
N LEU A 159 -24.98 1.52 11.90
CA LEU A 159 -25.39 2.78 12.51
C LEU A 159 -26.81 2.70 13.09
N PRO A 160 -27.03 3.19 14.32
CA PRO A 160 -28.37 3.34 14.88
C PRO A 160 -29.17 4.43 14.13
N PRO A 161 -30.51 4.43 14.23
CA PRO A 161 -31.35 3.63 15.12
C PRO A 161 -31.75 2.25 14.58
N MET A 162 -31.45 1.95 13.31
CA MET A 162 -31.92 0.73 12.63
C MET A 162 -30.75 0.09 11.88
N PRO A 163 -29.82 -0.58 12.58
CA PRO A 163 -28.69 -1.23 11.93
C PRO A 163 -29.14 -2.41 11.06
N GLU A 164 -28.59 -2.54 9.86
CA GLU A 164 -28.80 -3.67 8.95
C GLU A 164 -27.86 -4.86 9.22
N ALA A 165 -26.78 -4.64 9.96
CA ALA A 165 -25.80 -5.65 10.33
C ALA A 165 -25.46 -5.61 11.83
N ASP A 166 -25.10 -6.76 12.37
CA ASP A 166 -24.56 -6.90 13.73
C ASP A 166 -23.03 -6.72 13.73
N LEU A 167 -22.37 -7.15 12.64
CA LEU A 167 -20.93 -7.07 12.41
C LEU A 167 -20.63 -6.51 11.03
N ILE A 168 -19.50 -5.83 10.91
CA ILE A 168 -18.86 -5.57 9.61
C ILE A 168 -17.50 -6.23 9.56
N ILE A 169 -17.08 -6.60 8.35
CA ILE A 169 -15.69 -6.93 8.05
C ILE A 169 -15.21 -5.97 6.97
N GLU A 170 -14.31 -5.06 7.36
CA GLU A 170 -13.93 -3.91 6.55
C GLU A 170 -12.43 -3.61 6.62
N ILE A 171 -11.90 -3.05 5.53
CA ILE A 171 -10.52 -2.62 5.43
C ILE A 171 -10.35 -1.26 6.13
N THR A 172 -9.29 -1.11 6.93
CA THR A 172 -8.98 0.17 7.57
C THR A 172 -7.49 0.42 7.67
N GLU A 173 -7.07 1.68 7.51
CA GLU A 173 -5.69 2.10 7.79
C GLU A 173 -5.49 2.23 9.31
N PHE A 174 -6.11 3.24 9.91
CA PHE A 174 -5.93 3.59 11.33
C PHE A 174 -7.19 3.39 12.19
N GLY A 175 -8.31 2.96 11.60
CA GLY A 175 -9.59 2.85 12.31
C GLY A 175 -10.29 4.20 12.59
N THR A 176 -9.79 5.31 12.04
CA THR A 176 -10.35 6.66 12.28
C THR A 176 -11.81 6.77 11.86
N THR A 177 -12.15 6.31 10.64
CA THR A 177 -13.54 6.32 10.15
C THR A 177 -14.47 5.49 11.02
N LEU A 178 -14.02 4.30 11.47
CA LEU A 178 -14.79 3.44 12.36
C LEU A 178 -15.05 4.15 13.69
N LYS A 179 -13.99 4.72 14.29
CA LYS A 179 -14.09 5.46 15.55
C LYS A 179 -15.02 6.68 15.45
N GLU A 180 -14.95 7.45 14.37
CA GLU A 180 -15.82 8.61 14.13
C GLU A 180 -17.31 8.21 14.04
N ASN A 181 -17.57 7.00 13.55
CA ASN A 181 -18.91 6.41 13.45
C ASN A 181 -19.31 5.57 14.68
N LYS A 182 -18.53 5.63 15.77
CA LYS A 182 -18.70 4.79 16.97
C LYS A 182 -18.80 3.29 16.66
N CYS A 183 -17.98 2.83 15.71
CA CYS A 183 -17.79 1.42 15.44
C CYS A 183 -16.51 0.95 16.12
N ARG A 184 -16.61 -0.03 17.00
CA ARG A 184 -15.48 -0.60 17.74
C ARG A 184 -14.94 -1.81 17.02
N ILE A 185 -13.62 -1.82 16.81
CA ILE A 185 -12.90 -3.00 16.32
C ILE A 185 -12.82 -4.02 17.46
N ILE A 186 -13.30 -5.24 17.21
CA ILE A 186 -13.34 -6.33 18.20
C ILE A 186 -12.48 -7.53 17.79
N ASP A 187 -12.04 -7.59 16.53
CA ASP A 187 -11.08 -8.59 16.07
C ASP A 187 -10.38 -8.13 14.76
N VAL A 188 -9.32 -8.84 14.37
CA VAL A 188 -8.52 -8.59 13.17
C VAL A 188 -8.38 -9.87 12.34
N VAL A 189 -8.93 -9.86 11.13
CA VAL A 189 -8.90 -11.00 10.20
C VAL A 189 -7.57 -11.08 9.45
N MET A 190 -6.98 -9.93 9.10
CA MET A 190 -5.71 -9.83 8.38
C MET A 190 -4.91 -8.61 8.83
N ASP A 191 -3.64 -8.82 9.18
CA ASP A 191 -2.66 -7.77 9.46
C ASP A 191 -1.25 -8.21 9.03
N SER A 192 -0.53 -7.48 8.18
CA SER A 192 -0.99 -6.32 7.39
C SER A 192 -1.52 -6.77 6.03
N VAL A 193 -2.44 -6.01 5.46
CA VAL A 193 -2.96 -6.17 4.10
C VAL A 193 -2.23 -5.20 3.17
N TYR A 194 -1.58 -5.75 2.14
CA TYR A 194 -0.85 -4.95 1.16
C TYR A 194 -1.59 -4.83 -0.16
N SER A 195 -1.29 -3.77 -0.90
CA SER A 195 -1.55 -3.74 -2.34
C SER A 195 -0.60 -4.72 -3.03
N VAL A 196 -1.06 -5.37 -4.09
CA VAL A 196 -0.28 -6.33 -4.88
C VAL A 196 -0.44 -6.07 -6.36
N PHE A 197 0.61 -6.41 -7.11
CA PHE A 197 0.51 -6.58 -8.55
C PHE A 197 0.36 -8.06 -8.88
N ILE A 198 -0.73 -8.38 -9.57
CA ILE A 198 -1.01 -9.72 -10.07
C ILE A 198 -0.78 -9.79 -11.58
N ALA A 199 -0.34 -10.94 -12.08
CA ALA A 199 -0.12 -11.19 -13.50
C ALA A 199 -0.68 -12.53 -13.94
N ASN A 200 -1.01 -12.63 -15.23
CA ASN A 200 -1.43 -13.88 -15.84
C ASN A 200 -0.20 -14.74 -16.18
N LYS A 201 -0.16 -15.98 -15.72
CA LYS A 201 0.97 -16.92 -15.93
C LYS A 201 1.26 -17.21 -17.41
N LYS A 202 0.26 -17.17 -18.30
CA LYS A 202 0.48 -17.33 -19.74
C LYS A 202 1.12 -16.07 -20.33
N SER A 203 0.71 -14.89 -19.88
CA SER A 203 1.33 -13.63 -20.27
C SER A 203 2.80 -13.53 -19.83
N LEU A 204 3.14 -14.11 -18.67
CA LEU A 204 4.53 -14.19 -18.19
C LEU A 204 5.44 -15.08 -19.04
N ARG A 205 4.88 -15.96 -19.88
CA ARG A 205 5.66 -16.76 -20.84
C ARG A 205 6.04 -15.97 -22.08
N GLU A 206 5.36 -14.85 -22.33
CA GLU A 206 5.73 -13.94 -23.42
C GLU A 206 6.75 -12.93 -22.89
N ARG A 207 7.95 -12.97 -23.48
CA ARG A 207 9.12 -12.22 -23.01
C ARG A 207 8.85 -10.72 -22.92
N THR A 208 8.25 -10.14 -23.95
CA THR A 208 8.02 -8.69 -24.03
C THR A 208 7.08 -8.23 -22.91
N LYS A 209 5.96 -8.92 -22.72
CA LYS A 209 4.99 -8.62 -21.66
C LYS A 209 5.60 -8.78 -20.27
N LYS A 210 6.37 -9.85 -20.06
CA LYS A 210 7.05 -10.08 -18.79
C LYS A 210 8.03 -8.96 -18.47
N GLU A 211 8.92 -8.61 -19.39
CA GLU A 211 9.89 -7.53 -19.21
C GLU A 211 9.21 -6.19 -18.92
N VAL A 212 8.16 -5.85 -19.68
CA VAL A 212 7.38 -4.61 -19.47
C VAL A 212 6.73 -4.56 -18.08
N MET A 213 6.12 -5.66 -17.62
CA MET A 213 5.51 -5.70 -16.28
C MET A 213 6.56 -5.63 -15.18
N LEU A 214 7.71 -6.30 -15.34
CA LEU A 214 8.77 -6.27 -14.34
C LEU A 214 9.40 -4.87 -14.24
N ASN A 215 9.69 -4.22 -15.37
CA ASN A 215 10.24 -2.86 -15.37
C ASN A 215 9.28 -1.86 -14.70
N LEU A 216 7.97 -1.94 -15.04
CA LEU A 216 6.95 -1.12 -14.38
C LEU A 216 6.94 -1.31 -12.85
N LEU A 217 7.16 -2.53 -12.38
CA LEU A 217 7.22 -2.84 -10.95
C LEU A 217 8.51 -2.35 -10.30
N THR A 218 9.65 -2.43 -11.00
CA THR A 218 10.90 -1.84 -10.55
C THR A 218 10.74 -0.34 -10.37
N ASP A 219 10.26 0.37 -11.39
CA ASP A 219 10.04 1.82 -11.33
C ASP A 219 9.13 2.22 -10.16
N LEU A 220 8.05 1.48 -9.95
CA LEU A 220 7.14 1.71 -8.83
C LEU A 220 7.81 1.46 -7.47
N ARG A 221 8.59 0.39 -7.34
CA ARG A 221 9.28 0.03 -6.09
C ARG A 221 10.29 1.09 -5.71
N GLU A 222 11.13 1.51 -6.66
CA GLU A 222 12.13 2.56 -6.43
C GLU A 222 11.49 3.84 -5.89
N VAL A 223 10.36 4.25 -6.49
CA VAL A 223 9.62 5.41 -6.00
C VAL A 223 9.09 5.18 -4.59
N ILE A 224 8.48 4.03 -4.32
CA ILE A 224 7.89 3.71 -3.01
C ILE A 224 8.97 3.70 -1.92
N GLU A 225 10.10 3.05 -2.18
CA GLU A 225 11.24 2.94 -1.26
C GLU A 225 11.91 4.30 -1.03
N SER A 226 11.92 5.17 -2.05
CA SER A 226 12.49 6.52 -1.97
C SER A 226 11.64 7.53 -1.21
N ARG A 227 10.33 7.28 -1.00
CA ARG A 227 9.40 8.29 -0.42
C ARG A 227 9.87 8.91 0.89
N ASN A 228 10.58 8.13 1.70
CA ASN A 228 11.07 8.55 3.01
C ASN A 228 12.56 8.94 3.00
N LEU A 229 13.23 8.84 1.86
CA LEU A 229 14.65 9.17 1.71
C LEU A 229 14.83 10.63 1.29
N VAL A 230 15.91 11.22 1.78
CA VAL A 230 16.38 12.53 1.35
C VAL A 230 17.89 12.49 1.12
N SER A 231 18.33 13.25 0.13
CA SER A 231 19.74 13.57 -0.04
C SER A 231 20.09 14.70 0.92
N LEU A 232 21.01 14.45 1.85
CA LEU A 232 21.57 15.44 2.75
C LEU A 232 22.94 15.88 2.22
N PHE A 233 23.06 17.18 1.96
CA PHE A 233 24.27 17.82 1.48
C PHE A 233 24.78 18.79 2.53
N PHE A 234 26.09 18.84 2.73
CA PHE A 234 26.71 19.87 3.55
C PHE A 234 28.19 20.02 3.23
N ASN A 235 28.75 21.18 3.57
CA ASN A 235 30.16 21.49 3.37
C ASN A 235 30.92 21.38 4.68
N VAL A 236 32.15 20.89 4.63
CA VAL A 236 33.09 20.86 5.74
C VAL A 236 34.36 21.58 5.29
N PRO A 237 34.54 22.86 5.65
CA PRO A 237 35.65 23.68 5.14
C PRO A 237 36.98 23.39 5.84
N VAL A 238 36.97 22.80 7.04
CA VAL A 238 38.16 22.51 7.85
C VAL A 238 38.52 21.03 7.72
N GLU A 239 39.78 20.73 7.38
CA GLU A 239 40.24 19.36 7.08
C GLU A 239 40.16 18.41 8.28
N ASP A 240 40.47 18.89 9.48
CA ASP A 240 40.39 18.05 10.69
C ASP A 240 38.94 17.74 11.09
N ASP A 241 38.02 18.68 10.88
CA ASP A 241 36.59 18.45 11.04
C ASP A 241 36.07 17.44 10.00
N LEU A 242 36.58 17.50 8.76
CA LEU A 242 36.23 16.55 7.70
C LEU A 242 36.57 15.11 8.12
N LYS A 243 37.79 14.87 8.62
CA LYS A 243 38.19 13.55 9.12
C LYS A 243 37.29 13.05 10.25
N ARG A 244 36.96 13.91 11.21
CA ARG A 244 36.08 13.58 12.35
C ARG A 244 34.67 13.25 11.87
N ILE A 245 34.11 14.05 10.95
CA ILE A 245 32.76 13.82 10.43
C ILE A 245 32.69 12.53 9.62
N ILE A 246 33.67 12.25 8.74
CA ILE A 246 33.70 10.99 7.98
C ILE A 246 33.75 9.81 8.94
N SER A 247 34.65 9.84 9.93
CA SER A 247 34.74 8.76 10.93
C SER A 247 33.43 8.54 11.68
N TYR A 248 32.75 9.62 12.07
CA TYR A 248 31.45 9.52 12.72
C TYR A 248 30.38 8.92 11.79
N LEU A 249 30.24 9.44 10.58
CA LEU A 249 29.25 8.95 9.62
C LEU A 249 29.45 7.47 9.28
N THR A 250 30.69 7.03 9.05
CA THR A 250 31.00 5.62 8.80
C THR A 250 30.70 4.74 10.02
N SER A 251 30.94 5.23 11.24
CA SER A 251 30.57 4.49 12.46
C SER A 251 29.05 4.34 12.64
N GLU A 252 28.28 5.28 12.11
CA GLU A 252 26.80 5.22 12.06
C GLU A 252 26.28 4.39 10.86
N GLY A 253 27.17 3.77 10.09
CA GLY A 253 26.82 2.91 8.96
C GLY A 253 26.53 3.64 7.65
N PHE A 254 26.86 4.94 7.55
CA PHE A 254 26.77 5.67 6.29
C PHE A 254 28.04 5.51 5.45
N ASP A 255 27.87 5.50 4.13
CA ASP A 255 28.97 5.61 3.17
C ASP A 255 28.88 6.95 2.42
N PRO A 256 29.53 8.02 2.94
CA PRO A 256 29.40 9.36 2.37
C PRO A 256 30.17 9.53 1.07
N THR A 257 29.52 10.12 0.06
CA THR A 257 30.24 10.70 -1.08
C THR A 257 30.96 11.96 -0.63
N VAL A 258 32.28 12.02 -0.84
CA VAL A 258 33.14 13.16 -0.46
C VAL A 258 33.69 13.81 -1.72
N SER A 259 33.37 15.09 -1.93
CA SER A 259 33.78 15.86 -3.11
C SER A 259 34.61 17.09 -2.70
N PRO A 260 35.85 17.27 -3.19
CA PRO A 260 36.68 18.43 -2.84
C PRO A 260 36.04 19.78 -3.21
N LEU A 261 36.22 20.80 -2.36
CA LEU A 261 35.79 22.17 -2.62
C LEU A 261 36.92 23.02 -3.20
N ALA A 262 36.59 23.95 -4.09
CA ALA A 262 37.56 24.84 -4.74
C ALA A 262 38.37 25.73 -3.77
N LYS A 263 37.86 25.99 -2.56
CA LYS A 263 38.51 26.84 -1.54
C LYS A 263 39.10 26.03 -0.37
N GLY A 264 39.23 24.71 -0.54
CA GLY A 264 39.62 23.80 0.54
C GLY A 264 38.43 23.21 1.31
N GLY A 265 38.68 22.04 1.91
CA GLY A 265 37.64 21.19 2.52
C GLY A 265 36.85 20.37 1.48
N ALA A 266 35.71 19.82 1.89
CA ALA A 266 34.88 18.97 1.05
C ALA A 266 33.38 19.22 1.21
N ALA A 267 32.62 18.92 0.15
CA ALA A 267 31.18 18.69 0.21
C ALA A 267 30.94 17.21 0.51
N ILE A 268 30.01 16.94 1.41
CA ILE A 268 29.56 15.60 1.78
C ILE A 268 28.12 15.42 1.32
N HIS A 269 27.85 14.27 0.70
CA HIS A 269 26.51 13.83 0.35
C HIS A 269 26.26 12.43 0.92
N ILE A 270 25.14 12.30 1.64
CA ILE A 270 24.58 11.01 2.07
C ILE A 270 23.09 10.96 1.75
N ILE A 271 22.58 9.76 1.55
CA ILE A 271 21.14 9.49 1.47
C ILE A 271 20.73 8.83 2.78
N LEU A 272 19.64 9.32 3.38
CA LEU A 272 19.12 8.81 4.64
C LEU A 272 17.62 9.04 4.76
N GLU A 273 17.01 8.37 5.73
CA GLU A 273 15.62 8.64 6.09
C GLU A 273 15.44 10.08 6.58
N LYS A 274 14.40 10.74 6.06
CA LYS A 274 14.00 12.11 6.41
C LYS A 274 13.85 12.32 7.93
N THR A 275 13.36 11.30 8.63
CA THR A 275 13.16 11.30 10.09
C THR A 275 14.47 11.42 10.87
N LYS A 276 15.59 10.91 10.33
CA LYS A 276 16.93 10.93 10.94
C LYS A 276 17.62 12.30 10.82
N VAL A 277 17.26 13.10 9.82
CA VAL A 277 17.90 14.41 9.55
C VAL A 277 17.90 15.34 10.75
N LYS A 278 16.78 15.40 11.51
CA LYS A 278 16.65 16.31 12.67
C LYS A 278 17.63 15.98 13.80
N PHE A 279 18.06 14.73 13.90
CA PHE A 279 19.03 14.26 14.89
C PHE A 279 20.47 14.41 14.39
N LEU A 280 20.71 14.12 13.11
CA LEU A 280 22.05 14.23 12.53
C LEU A 280 22.51 15.68 12.35
N LYS A 281 21.59 16.57 11.95
CA LYS A 281 21.90 17.98 11.60
C LYS A 281 22.57 18.78 12.73
N PRO A 282 22.15 18.71 14.02
CA PRO A 282 22.86 19.35 15.12
C PRO A 282 24.26 18.79 15.36
N ILE A 283 24.43 17.46 15.27
CA ILE A 283 25.71 16.77 15.53
C ILE A 283 26.76 17.25 14.52
N ILE A 284 26.47 17.12 13.22
CA ILE A 284 27.43 17.52 12.17
C ILE A 284 27.71 19.02 12.20
N ARG A 285 26.73 19.85 12.61
CA ARG A 285 26.94 21.31 12.76
C ARG A 285 27.93 21.62 13.89
N ASN A 286 27.82 20.94 15.02
CA ASN A 286 28.75 21.08 16.14
C ASN A 286 30.16 20.58 15.77
N MET A 287 30.25 19.65 14.82
CA MET A 287 31.51 19.15 14.26
C MET A 287 32.06 20.01 13.12
N GLY A 288 31.47 21.17 12.80
CA GLY A 288 32.00 22.11 11.81
C GLY A 288 31.27 22.17 10.47
N ALA A 289 30.25 21.33 10.23
CA ALA A 289 29.47 21.36 9.00
C ALA A 289 28.75 22.70 8.76
N LYS A 290 28.78 23.17 7.51
CA LYS A 290 28.16 24.40 7.01
C LYS A 290 27.27 24.10 5.80
N ARG A 291 26.40 25.06 5.44
CA ARG A 291 25.54 24.98 4.24
C ARG A 291 24.75 23.66 4.12
N ILE A 292 24.18 23.22 5.24
CA ILE A 292 23.44 21.95 5.32
C ILE A 292 22.08 22.09 4.62
N ALA A 293 21.85 21.30 3.58
CA ALA A 293 20.64 21.29 2.77
C ALA A 293 20.11 19.86 2.56
N THR A 294 18.81 19.74 2.29
CA THR A 294 18.17 18.46 1.94
C THR A 294 17.43 18.60 0.63
N ALA A 295 17.51 17.59 -0.24
CA ALA A 295 16.66 17.45 -1.41
C ALA A 295 15.89 16.11 -1.35
N PRO A 296 14.64 16.05 -1.84
CA PRO A 296 13.91 14.80 -1.92
C PRO A 296 14.61 13.84 -2.88
N VAL A 297 14.61 12.55 -2.54
CA VAL A 297 15.02 11.47 -3.44
C VAL A 297 13.76 11.00 -4.17
N ILE A 298 13.79 11.07 -5.50
CA ILE A 298 12.63 10.77 -6.36
C ILE A 298 12.57 9.27 -6.63
N THR A 299 13.71 8.68 -7.01
CA THR A 299 13.93 7.25 -7.19
C THR A 299 15.28 6.86 -6.59
N PHE A 300 15.36 5.62 -6.11
CA PHE A 300 16.52 5.03 -5.45
C PHE A 300 16.31 3.52 -5.43
N GLY A 301 17.24 2.81 -6.04
CA GLY A 301 17.25 1.36 -6.19
C GLY A 301 18.44 0.94 -7.03
N ASP A 302 18.73 -0.36 -7.02
CA ASP A 302 19.84 -1.00 -7.74
C ASP A 302 19.42 -1.57 -9.09
#